data_AF-A0A318RZB3-F1
#
_entry.id   AF-A0A318RZB3-F1
#
_cell.length_a   1.000
_cell.length_b   1.000
_cell.length_c   1.000
_cell.angle_alpha   90.00
_cell.angle_beta   90.00
_cell.angle_gamma   90.00
#
_symmetry.space_group_name_H-M   'P 1'
#
loop_
_entity.id
_entity.type
_entity.pdbx_description
1 polymer ?
#
loop_
_entity_poly.entity_id
_entity_poly.type
_entity_poly.pdbx_seq_one_letter_code
_entity_poly.pdbx_strand_id
1 'polypeptide(L)'
;MTKQLSTFGLVSTTMTSSSRLSADVAQARYLASELERWIDQLADDADIDGPSSAAQAKRRELYEVQRQLKALRDSFPQAFS
;
A
#
# COMPACT_ATOMS: atom_id res chain seq x y z
N MET A 1 -16.11 54.53 21.73
CA MET A 1 -16.00 53.38 22.64
C MET A 1 -15.95 52.11 21.82
N THR A 2 -14.93 51.31 22.09
CA THR A 2 -14.42 50.15 21.36
C THR A 2 -15.25 48.88 21.62
N LYS A 3 -15.35 47.97 20.63
CA LYS A 3 -15.02 46.53 20.69
C LYS A 3 -15.53 45.82 19.41
N GLN A 4 -14.63 45.40 18.51
CA GLN A 4 -13.89 44.12 18.49
C GLN A 4 -14.83 42.93 18.15
N LEU A 5 -14.86 42.50 16.89
CA LEU A 5 -14.09 41.37 16.31
C LEU A 5 -14.69 40.00 16.67
N SER A 6 -15.31 39.35 15.67
CA SER A 6 -15.39 37.89 15.60
C SER A 6 -14.74 37.45 14.29
N THR A 7 -13.42 37.33 14.36
CA THR A 7 -12.61 36.62 13.39
C THR A 7 -12.96 35.14 13.50
N PHE A 8 -13.59 34.60 12.46
CA PHE A 8 -13.75 33.17 12.27
C PHE A 8 -12.38 32.50 12.34
N GLY A 9 -12.28 31.49 13.21
CA GLY A 9 -11.06 30.72 13.43
C GLY A 9 -10.62 29.98 12.15
N LEU A 10 -9.55 30.49 11.54
CA LEU A 10 -8.70 29.72 10.63
C LEU A 10 -7.77 28.85 11.47
N VAL A 11 -8.25 27.70 11.92
CA VAL A 11 -7.39 26.65 12.48
C VAL A 11 -7.76 25.31 11.85
N SER A 12 -6.71 24.58 11.44
CA SER A 12 -6.71 23.16 11.05
C SER A 12 -6.99 22.81 9.60
N THR A 13 -6.10 23.23 8.69
CA THR A 13 -5.90 22.52 7.41
C THR A 13 -4.63 21.64 7.43
N THR A 14 -3.66 21.93 8.30
CA THR A 14 -2.36 21.21 8.33
C THR A 14 -2.39 19.89 9.09
N MET A 15 -3.21 19.74 10.14
CA MET A 15 -3.28 18.51 10.94
C MET A 15 -3.95 17.35 10.19
N THR A 16 -4.96 17.63 9.36
CA THR A 16 -5.70 16.61 8.60
C THR A 16 -4.83 15.95 7.51
N SER A 17 -3.92 16.71 6.90
CA SER A 17 -3.02 16.18 5.87
C SER A 17 -2.00 15.19 6.44
N SER A 18 -1.43 15.52 7.61
CA SER A 18 -0.43 14.68 8.29
C SER A 18 -1.01 13.36 8.79
N SER A 19 -2.22 13.39 9.35
CA SER A 19 -2.91 12.17 9.79
C SER A 19 -3.34 11.27 8.63
N ARG A 20 -3.73 11.85 7.48
CA ARG A 20 -4.04 11.07 6.27
C ARG A 20 -2.81 10.40 5.68
N LEU A 21 -1.70 11.14 5.56
CA LEU A 21 -0.42 10.58 5.12
C LEU A 21 0.02 9.39 5.99
N SER A 22 -0.13 9.50 7.31
CA SER A 22 0.17 8.39 8.24
C SER A 22 -0.72 7.17 8.02
N ALA A 23 -2.03 7.38 7.80
CA ALA A 23 -2.97 6.30 7.51
C ALA A 23 -2.67 5.62 6.17
N ASP A 24 -2.40 6.39 5.12
CA ASP A 24 -2.05 5.88 3.80
C ASP A 24 -0.74 5.06 3.85
N VAL A 25 0.24 5.50 4.65
CA VAL A 25 1.49 4.78 4.90
C VAL A 25 1.25 3.45 5.63
N ALA A 26 0.42 3.46 6.68
CA ALA A 26 0.07 2.24 7.41
C ALA A 26 -0.67 1.24 6.50
N GLN A 27 -1.57 1.73 5.66
CA GLN A 27 -2.31 0.91 4.70
C GLN A 27 -1.39 0.35 3.61
N ALA A 28 -0.43 1.14 3.09
CA ALA A 28 0.55 0.68 2.13
C ALA A 28 1.43 -0.44 2.71
N ARG A 29 1.85 -0.33 3.97
CA ARG A 29 2.58 -1.39 4.67
C ARG A 29 1.76 -2.66 4.79
N TYR A 30 0.51 -2.54 5.25
CA TYR A 30 -0.40 -3.68 5.37
C TYR A 30 -0.60 -4.39 4.03
N LEU A 31 -0.90 -3.63 2.98
CA LEU A 31 -1.11 -4.20 1.64
C LEU A 31 0.17 -4.87 1.11
N ALA A 32 1.33 -4.28 1.33
CA ALA A 32 2.61 -4.90 0.95
C ALA A 32 2.81 -6.25 1.64
N SER A 33 2.56 -6.34 2.95
CA SER A 33 2.67 -7.61 3.68
C SER A 33 1.72 -8.69 3.16
N GLU A 34 0.49 -8.33 2.78
CA GLU A 34 -0.43 -9.28 2.17
C GLU A 34 0.04 -9.74 0.78
N LEU A 35 0.58 -8.82 -0.04
CA LEU A 35 1.14 -9.16 -1.35
C LEU A 35 2.37 -10.06 -1.22
N GLU A 36 3.25 -9.81 -0.25
CA GLU A 36 4.42 -10.65 0.04
C GLU A 36 3.98 -12.07 0.43
N ARG A 37 3.00 -12.19 1.34
CA ARG A 37 2.45 -13.50 1.70
C ARG A 37 1.85 -14.25 0.51
N TRP A 38 1.18 -13.54 -0.40
CA TRP A 38 0.61 -14.16 -1.60
C TRP A 38 1.69 -14.60 -2.60
N ILE A 39 2.79 -13.84 -2.72
CA ILE A 39 3.95 -14.25 -3.52
C ILE A 39 4.53 -15.56 -3.01
N ASP A 40 4.74 -15.67 -1.69
CA ASP A 40 5.27 -16.89 -1.07
C ASP A 40 4.35 -18.09 -1.34
N GLN A 41 3.04 -17.92 -1.12
CA GLN A 41 2.06 -18.97 -1.41
C GLN A 41 2.07 -19.39 -2.88
N LEU A 42 2.12 -18.45 -3.81
CA LEU A 42 2.13 -18.75 -5.26
C LEU A 42 3.41 -19.42 -5.70
N ALA A 43 4.55 -19.10 -5.08
CA ALA A 43 5.83 -19.74 -5.36
C ALA A 43 5.81 -21.21 -4.94
N ASP A 44 5.40 -21.48 -3.70
CA ASP A 44 5.26 -22.85 -3.17
C ASP A 44 4.30 -23.69 -4.02
N ASP A 45 3.14 -23.10 -4.34
CA ASP A 45 2.10 -23.72 -5.16
C ASP A 45 2.55 -24.03 -6.60
N ALA A 46 3.41 -23.19 -7.19
CA ALA A 46 3.92 -23.40 -8.55
C ALA A 46 5.03 -24.45 -8.60
N ASP A 47 5.78 -24.63 -7.51
CA ASP A 47 6.81 -25.65 -7.39
C ASP A 47 6.20 -27.04 -7.15
N ILE A 48 5.11 -27.13 -6.37
CA ILE A 48 4.38 -28.37 -6.12
C ILE A 48 3.73 -28.92 -7.41
N ASP A 49 3.13 -28.06 -8.23
CA ASP A 49 2.31 -28.46 -9.39
C ASP A 49 3.11 -28.87 -10.65
N GLY A 50 4.43 -28.72 -10.66
CA GLY A 50 5.29 -29.12 -11.78
C GLY A 50 4.96 -28.41 -13.11
N PRO A 51 5.28 -28.98 -14.29
CA PRO A 51 5.02 -28.35 -15.59
C PRO A 51 3.56 -28.51 -16.05
N SER A 52 2.60 -28.07 -15.23
CA SER A 52 1.17 -28.05 -15.56
C SER A 52 0.72 -26.69 -16.10
N SER A 53 -0.42 -26.65 -16.80
CA SER A 53 -1.06 -25.39 -17.21
C SER A 53 -1.48 -24.54 -16.00
N ALA A 54 -1.82 -25.19 -14.88
CA ALA A 54 -2.09 -24.54 -13.60
C ALA A 54 -0.84 -23.85 -13.04
N ALA A 55 0.31 -24.52 -13.04
CA ALA A 55 1.58 -23.91 -12.64
C ALA A 55 1.97 -22.72 -13.52
N GLN A 56 1.69 -22.78 -14.83
CA GLN A 56 1.91 -21.62 -15.72
C GLN A 56 0.98 -20.44 -15.40
N ALA A 57 -0.27 -20.71 -15.03
CA ALA A 57 -1.20 -19.67 -14.58
C ALA A 57 -0.73 -19.03 -13.27
N LYS A 58 -0.34 -19.85 -12.28
CA LYS A 58 0.23 -19.40 -11.01
C LYS A 58 1.49 -18.55 -11.19
N ARG A 59 2.39 -18.93 -12.10
CA ARG A 59 3.57 -18.12 -12.44
C ARG A 59 3.20 -16.74 -13.02
N ARG A 60 2.17 -16.66 -13.88
CA ARG A 60 1.69 -15.37 -14.40
C ARG A 60 1.12 -14.51 -13.27
N GLU A 61 0.36 -15.11 -12.38
CA GLU A 61 -0.19 -14.44 -11.21
C GLU A 61 0.92 -13.91 -10.30
N LEU A 62 1.94 -14.73 -10.02
CA LEU A 62 3.12 -14.34 -9.23
C LEU A 62 3.82 -13.12 -9.82
N TYR A 63 4.03 -13.07 -11.14
CA TYR A 63 4.61 -11.90 -11.80
C TYR A 63 3.74 -10.64 -11.65
N GLU A 64 2.42 -10.78 -11.73
CA GLU A 64 1.52 -9.63 -11.56
C GLU A 64 1.51 -9.13 -10.12
N VAL A 65 1.47 -10.03 -9.13
CA VAL A 65 1.52 -9.66 -7.71
C VAL A 65 2.87 -8.98 -7.38
N GLN A 66 3.99 -9.48 -7.90
CA GLN A 66 5.30 -8.82 -7.77
C GLN A 66 5.31 -7.43 -8.41
N ARG A 67 4.69 -7.27 -9.58
CA ARG A 67 4.57 -5.98 -10.26
C ARG A 67 3.73 -5.00 -9.43
N GLN A 68 2.64 -5.45 -8.82
CA GLN A 68 1.79 -4.64 -7.94
C GLN A 68 2.53 -4.23 -6.66
N LEU A 69 3.27 -5.15 -6.04
CA LEU A 69 4.11 -4.84 -4.88
C LEU A 69 5.17 -3.78 -5.24
N LYS A 70 5.82 -3.92 -6.38
CA LYS A 70 6.77 -2.91 -6.85
C LYS A 70 6.10 -1.54 -7.04
N ALA A 71 4.97 -1.50 -7.74
CA ALA A 71 4.23 -0.26 -7.98
C ALA A 71 3.77 0.42 -6.67
N LEU A 72 3.37 -0.39 -5.67
CA LEU A 72 3.01 0.09 -4.34
C LEU A 72 4.20 0.71 -3.62
N ARG A 73 5.37 0.06 -3.65
CA ARG A 73 6.61 0.58 -3.05
C ARG A 73 7.09 1.87 -3.73
N ASP A 74 6.97 1.94 -5.06
CA ASP A 74 7.30 3.14 -5.83
C ASP A 74 6.33 4.31 -5.52
N SER A 75 5.06 4.01 -5.24
CA SER A 75 4.03 5.03 -4.94
C SER A 75 4.09 5.55 -3.50
N PHE A 76 4.57 4.72 -2.56
CA PHE A 76 4.66 5.04 -1.13
C PHE A 76 6.08 4.81 -0.59
N PRO A 77 7.12 5.49 -1.12
CA PRO A 77 8.50 5.25 -0.70
C PRO A 77 8.70 5.44 0.81
N GLN A 78 8.01 6.43 1.40
CA GLN A 78 8.04 6.71 2.84
C GLN A 78 7.49 5.56 3.73
N ALA A 79 6.74 4.62 3.15
CA ALA A 79 6.27 3.44 3.87
C ALA A 79 7.36 2.37 3.99
N PHE A 80 8.38 2.39 3.13
CA PHE A 80 9.38 1.32 2.96
C PHE A 80 10.84 1.81 3.03
N SER A 81 11.04 3.10 3.33
CA SER A 81 12.33 3.75 3.54
C SER A 81 12.95 3.44 4.91
#